data_AF-A0A661A125-F1
#
_entry.id   AF-A0A661A125-F1
#
_cell.length_a   1.000
_cell.length_b   1.000
_cell.length_c   1.000
_cell.angle_alpha   90.00
_cell.angle_beta   90.00
_cell.angle_gamma   90.00
#
_symmetry.space_group_name_H-M   'P 1'
#
loop_
_entity.id
_entity.type
_entity.pdbx_description
1 polymer ?
#
loop_
_entity_poly.entity_id
_entity_poly.type
_entity_poly.pdbx_seq_one_letter_code
_entity_poly.pdbx_strand_id
1 'polypeptide(L)'
;AAECLKCHVTAAGADAALLGKKYKLEDGVGCESCHGAGDEYKSMKIMKDHDASVAAGMVVPNAETCTACHNEGSPTFAGFDFDEYYAKIAHEIPSE
;
A
#
# COMPACT_ATOMS: atom_id res chain seq x y z
N ALA A 1 -1.27 14.05 -15.92
CA ALA A 1 -1.02 12.59 -15.74
C ALA A 1 -0.23 12.33 -14.47
N ALA A 2 1.02 12.80 -14.35
CA ALA A 2 1.87 12.57 -13.17
C ALA A 2 1.20 12.98 -11.85
N GLU A 3 0.46 14.09 -11.82
CA GLU A 3 -0.29 14.55 -10.65
C GLU A 3 -1.36 13.55 -10.18
N CYS A 4 -1.99 12.82 -11.11
CA CYS A 4 -3.00 11.81 -10.80
C CYS A 4 -2.34 10.50 -10.35
N LEU A 5 -1.21 10.13 -10.98
CA LEU A 5 -0.54 8.85 -10.69
C LEU A 5 0.00 8.77 -9.26
N LYS A 6 0.24 9.91 -8.59
CA LYS A 6 0.65 9.95 -7.17
C LYS A 6 -0.23 9.10 -6.25
N CYS A 7 -1.52 8.99 -6.55
CA CYS A 7 -2.49 8.26 -5.74
C CYS A 7 -3.05 7.00 -6.42
N HIS A 8 -2.79 6.81 -7.71
CA HIS A 8 -3.44 5.79 -8.53
C HIS A 8 -2.50 4.65 -8.93
N VAL A 9 -1.24 4.67 -8.49
CA VAL A 9 -0.27 3.59 -8.74
C VAL A 9 0.57 3.34 -7.49
N THR A 10 1.09 2.13 -7.36
CA THR A 10 1.85 1.70 -6.18
C THR A 10 3.19 2.41 -6.02
N ALA A 11 3.95 2.58 -7.09
CA ALA A 11 5.33 3.06 -7.03
C ALA A 11 5.49 4.46 -7.64
N ALA A 12 4.52 5.35 -7.37
CA ALA A 12 4.53 6.70 -7.94
C ALA A 12 5.77 7.48 -7.48
N GLY A 13 6.64 7.84 -8.42
CA GLY A 13 7.87 8.57 -8.11
C GLY A 13 9.00 7.74 -7.50
N ALA A 14 8.84 6.42 -7.41
CA ALA A 14 9.94 5.53 -7.02
C ALA A 14 11.02 5.48 -8.11
N ASP A 15 12.26 5.21 -7.71
CA ASP A 15 13.36 4.96 -8.64
C ASP A 15 13.05 3.74 -9.51
N ALA A 16 13.26 3.85 -10.82
CA ALA A 16 13.06 2.77 -11.78
C ALA A 16 13.87 1.50 -11.41
N ALA A 17 15.02 1.65 -10.73
CA ALA A 17 15.84 0.54 -10.25
C ALA A 17 15.15 -0.29 -9.15
N LEU A 18 14.17 0.28 -8.44
CA LEU A 18 13.41 -0.41 -7.40
C LEU A 18 12.17 -1.12 -7.96
N LEU A 19 11.81 -0.89 -9.22
CA LEU A 19 10.64 -1.51 -9.83
C LEU A 19 10.94 -2.95 -10.23
N GLY A 20 10.16 -3.88 -9.65
CA GLY A 20 10.24 -5.28 -10.03
C GLY A 20 9.88 -5.49 -11.51
N LYS A 21 10.48 -6.50 -12.15
CA LYS A 21 10.25 -6.82 -13.58
C LYS A 21 8.78 -7.07 -13.96
N LYS A 22 7.94 -7.38 -12.98
CA LYS A 22 6.51 -7.66 -13.15
C LYS A 22 5.61 -6.46 -12.85
N TYR A 23 6.18 -5.34 -12.37
CA TYR A 23 5.43 -4.14 -12.09
C TYR A 23 4.79 -3.60 -13.36
N LYS A 24 3.50 -3.27 -13.27
CA LYS A 24 2.74 -2.62 -14.33
C LYS A 24 1.99 -1.43 -13.74
N LEU A 25 1.98 -0.34 -14.48
CA LEU A 25 1.28 0.86 -14.04
C LEU A 25 -0.24 0.61 -13.94
N GLU A 26 -0.75 -0.29 -14.78
CA GLU A 26 -2.15 -0.70 -14.86
C GLU A 26 -2.62 -1.51 -13.65
N ASP A 27 -1.71 -2.07 -12.85
CA ASP A 27 -2.06 -2.79 -11.61
C ASP A 27 -2.56 -1.82 -10.51
N GLY A 28 -2.31 -0.51 -10.67
CA GLY A 28 -2.83 0.53 -9.81
C GLY A 28 -2.31 0.49 -8.38
N VAL A 29 -3.22 0.70 -7.42
CA VAL A 29 -2.94 0.66 -5.98
C VAL A 29 -2.91 -0.80 -5.52
N GLY A 30 -1.73 -1.29 -5.12
CA GLY A 30 -1.49 -2.67 -4.74
C GLY A 30 -1.08 -2.82 -3.27
N CYS A 31 -0.66 -4.03 -2.89
CA CYS A 31 -0.30 -4.35 -1.50
C CYS A 31 0.76 -3.39 -0.94
N GLU A 32 1.75 -3.05 -1.76
CA GLU A 32 2.89 -2.22 -1.37
C GLU A 32 2.53 -0.74 -1.19
N SER A 33 1.36 -0.30 -1.68
CA SER A 33 0.83 1.04 -1.39
C SER A 33 0.50 1.24 0.09
N CYS A 34 0.13 0.16 0.78
CA CYS A 34 -0.18 0.19 2.21
C CYS A 34 0.94 -0.38 3.06
N HIS A 35 1.61 -1.42 2.58
CA HIS A 35 2.57 -2.21 3.35
C HIS A 35 4.04 -1.91 3.05
N GLY A 36 4.35 -1.00 2.12
CA GLY A 36 5.72 -0.69 1.71
C GLY A 36 6.30 -1.69 0.70
N ALA A 37 7.59 -1.57 0.38
CA ALA A 37 8.24 -2.40 -0.63
C ALA A 37 8.40 -3.85 -0.15
N GLY A 38 7.86 -4.80 -0.91
CA GLY A 38 7.69 -6.19 -0.51
C GLY A 38 8.84 -7.13 -0.79
N ASP A 39 9.95 -6.68 -1.39
CA ASP A 39 11.00 -7.58 -1.88
C ASP A 39 11.61 -8.45 -0.77
N GLU A 40 11.75 -7.87 0.43
CA GLU A 40 12.39 -8.49 1.59
C GLU A 40 11.44 -9.38 2.42
N TYR A 41 10.12 -9.17 2.34
CA TYR A 41 9.13 -9.95 3.12
C TYR A 41 8.18 -10.79 2.26
N LYS A 42 8.32 -10.81 0.93
CA LYS A 42 7.47 -11.64 0.03
C LYS A 42 7.67 -13.15 0.17
N SER A 43 8.75 -13.60 0.82
CA SER A 43 8.99 -15.04 0.95
C SER A 43 7.98 -15.66 1.92
N MET A 44 7.45 -16.84 1.61
CA MET A 44 6.45 -17.51 2.46
C MET A 44 6.95 -17.78 3.89
N LYS A 45 8.26 -17.86 4.08
CA LYS A 45 8.88 -18.01 5.40
C LYS A 45 8.71 -16.76 6.26
N ILE A 46 8.80 -15.58 5.66
CA ILE A 46 8.70 -14.29 6.36
C ILE A 46 7.25 -13.82 6.36
N MET A 47 6.56 -13.84 5.21
CA MET A 47 5.19 -13.34 5.03
C MET A 47 4.16 -13.94 5.99
N LYS A 48 4.34 -15.20 6.41
CA LYS A 48 3.44 -15.88 7.35
C LYS A 48 3.61 -15.44 8.81
N ASP A 49 4.74 -14.81 9.12
CA ASP A 49 5.07 -14.29 10.44
C ASP A 49 5.01 -12.76 10.37
N HIS A 50 4.00 -12.20 11.02
CA HIS A 50 3.78 -10.76 11.02
C HIS A 50 4.99 -9.99 11.55
N ASP A 51 5.55 -10.43 12.67
CA ASP A 51 6.65 -9.72 13.33
C ASP A 51 7.94 -9.82 12.51
N ALA A 52 8.18 -10.98 11.88
CA ALA A 52 9.28 -11.14 10.93
C ALA A 52 9.11 -10.25 9.69
N SER A 53 7.88 -10.08 9.20
CA SER A 53 7.58 -9.21 8.06
C SER A 53 7.82 -7.73 8.42
N VAL A 54 7.34 -7.29 9.59
CA VAL A 54 7.61 -5.93 10.09
C VAL A 54 9.12 -5.70 10.28
N ALA A 55 9.84 -6.66 10.86
CA ALA A 55 11.29 -6.58 11.03
C ALA A 55 12.05 -6.51 9.69
N ALA A 56 11.49 -7.09 8.62
CA ALA A 56 12.03 -7.05 7.26
C ALA A 56 11.58 -5.81 6.45
N GLY A 57 10.85 -4.87 7.06
CA GLY A 57 10.49 -3.59 6.45
C GLY A 57 9.03 -3.45 6.01
N MET A 58 8.17 -4.41 6.34
CA MET A 58 6.72 -4.25 6.15
C MET A 58 6.21 -3.11 7.04
N VAL A 59 5.39 -2.23 6.46
CA VAL A 59 4.68 -1.17 7.15
C VAL A 59 3.33 -1.68 7.62
N VAL A 60 2.99 -1.43 8.88
CA VAL A 60 1.63 -1.58 9.40
C VAL A 60 0.89 -0.28 9.09
N PRO A 61 -0.12 -0.30 8.19
CA PRO A 61 -0.80 0.91 7.76
C PRO A 61 -1.56 1.56 8.90
N ASN A 62 -1.68 2.87 8.84
CA ASN A 62 -2.46 3.69 9.77
C ASN A 62 -3.28 4.74 8.99
N ALA A 63 -3.93 5.66 9.69
CA ALA A 63 -4.70 6.73 9.05
C ALA A 63 -3.86 7.59 8.09
N GLU A 64 -2.58 7.83 8.41
CA GLU A 64 -1.68 8.62 7.57
C GLU A 64 -1.46 7.95 6.21
N THR A 65 -1.31 6.62 6.18
CA THR A 65 -1.20 5.83 4.94
C THR A 65 -2.38 6.09 4.01
N CYS A 66 -3.60 6.12 4.55
CA CYS A 66 -4.81 6.38 3.76
C CYS A 66 -4.89 7.85 3.31
N THR A 67 -4.61 8.78 4.22
CA THR A 67 -4.70 10.22 3.94
C THR A 67 -3.57 10.74 3.06
N ALA A 68 -2.55 9.93 2.74
CA ALA A 68 -1.58 10.26 1.70
C ALA A 68 -2.24 10.41 0.32
N CYS A 69 -3.34 9.68 0.08
CA CYS A 69 -4.13 9.75 -1.16
C CYS A 69 -5.52 10.35 -0.95
N HIS A 70 -6.18 10.03 0.18
CA HIS A 70 -7.51 10.51 0.52
C HIS A 70 -7.45 11.88 1.22
N ASN A 71 -7.12 12.92 0.45
CA ASN A 71 -6.94 14.28 0.94
C ASN A 71 -7.39 15.34 -0.09
N GLU A 72 -7.31 16.62 0.30
CA GLU A 72 -7.68 17.79 -0.51
C GLU A 72 -6.89 17.95 -1.82
N GLY A 73 -5.79 17.21 -2.01
CA GLY A 73 -5.05 17.16 -3.26
C GLY A 73 -5.80 16.40 -4.37
N SER A 74 -6.83 15.62 -4.03
CA SER A 74 -7.74 15.02 -5.01
C SER A 74 -8.83 16.01 -5.41
N PRO A 75 -9.03 16.29 -6.72
CA PRO A 75 -10.07 17.21 -7.19
C PRO A 75 -11.51 16.85 -6.81
N THR A 76 -11.73 15.59 -6.41
CA THR A 76 -13.05 15.06 -6.02
C THR A 76 -13.12 14.72 -4.54
N PHE A 77 -12.19 15.22 -3.72
CA PHE A 77 -12.20 14.96 -2.29
C PHE A 77 -13.42 15.61 -1.62
N ALA A 78 -14.16 14.80 -0.86
CA ALA A 78 -15.35 15.23 -0.12
C ALA A 78 -15.30 14.78 1.35
N GLY A 79 -14.10 14.53 1.88
CA GLY A 79 -13.88 13.88 3.16
C GLY A 79 -13.54 12.39 3.03
N PHE A 80 -12.99 11.82 4.10
CA PHE A 80 -12.64 10.41 4.21
C PHE A 80 -12.83 9.95 5.65
N ASP A 81 -13.62 8.89 5.84
CA ASP A 81 -13.80 8.23 7.13
C ASP A 81 -12.86 7.03 7.22
N PHE A 82 -11.77 7.16 7.98
CA PHE A 82 -10.77 6.11 8.08
C PHE A 82 -11.36 4.83 8.68
N ASP A 83 -12.12 4.93 9.77
CA ASP A 83 -12.62 3.75 10.49
C ASP A 83 -13.62 2.98 9.61
N GLU A 84 -14.49 3.68 8.87
CA GLU A 84 -15.46 3.06 7.97
C GLU A 84 -14.77 2.31 6.82
N TYR A 85 -13.79 2.93 6.16
CA TYR A 85 -13.17 2.36 4.97
C TYR A 85 -12.06 1.36 5.30
N TYR A 86 -11.34 1.53 6.42
CA TYR A 86 -10.36 0.56 6.90
C TYR A 86 -11.02 -0.79 7.19
N ALA A 87 -12.19 -0.78 7.83
CA ALA A 87 -12.96 -1.99 8.10
C ALA A 87 -13.36 -2.75 6.82
N LYS A 88 -13.58 -2.05 5.69
CA LYS A 88 -13.95 -2.68 4.41
C LYS A 88 -12.79 -3.38 3.70
N ILE A 89 -11.56 -3.00 4.00
CA ILE A 89 -10.35 -3.57 3.38
C ILE A 89 -9.58 -4.48 4.34
N ALA A 90 -10.02 -4.60 5.59
CA ALA A 90 -9.42 -5.48 6.58
C ALA A 90 -9.37 -6.91 6.02
N HIS A 91 -8.16 -7.46 5.96
CA HIS A 91 -7.86 -8.79 5.43
C HIS A 91 -7.10 -9.56 6.49
N GLU A 92 -7.80 -9.80 7.61
CA GLU A 92 -7.28 -10.55 8.74
C GLU A 92 -6.93 -11.99 8.33
N ILE A 93 -5.91 -12.55 8.98
CA ILE A 93 -5.60 -13.97 8.82
C ILE A 93 -6.82 -14.75 9.33
N PRO A 94 -7.42 -15.64 8.52
CA PRO A 94 -8.57 -16.41 8.94
C PRO A 94 -8.25 -17.17 10.24
N SER A 95 -9.18 -17.14 11.19
CA SER A 95 -9.15 -18.08 12.31
C SER A 95 -9.30 -19.50 11.78
N GLU A 96 -8.62 -20.47 12.41
CA GLU A 96 -8.73 -21.91 12.08
C GLU A 96 -10.17 -22.41 11.93
#